data_AF-E3M852-F1
#
_entry.id   AF-E3M852-F1
#
_cell.length_a   1.000
_cell.length_b   1.000
_cell.length_c   1.000
_cell.angle_alpha   90.00
_cell.angle_beta   90.00
_cell.angle_gamma   90.00
#
_symmetry.space_group_name_H-M   'P 1'
#
loop_
_entity.id
_entity.type
_entity.pdbx_description
1 polymer ?
#
loop_
_entity_poly.entity_id
_entity_poly.type
_entity_poly.pdbx_seq_one_letter_code
_entity_poly.pdbx_strand_id
1 'polypeptide(L)'
;MALKVNVYHNLSYMKTHQRLHVTEIPSLVHHYVPQLEKLPFLIASLILDVDYDDEQKCFESISRAIGDLFTIHTHFITAEKKVSEFSTMHWKPLIKQILMPLVKRKFIPPEHFKEREVIKQLADSHDLYKVFERCGS
;
A
#
# COMPACT_ATOMS: atom_id res chain seq x y z
N MET A 1 -30.17 6.44 -5.77
CA MET A 1 -29.42 7.45 -4.99
C MET A 1 -28.05 6.87 -4.69
N ALA A 2 -27.05 7.28 -5.46
CA ALA A 2 -25.66 6.84 -5.30
C ALA A 2 -24.99 7.79 -4.30
N LEU A 3 -24.54 7.27 -3.16
CA LEU A 3 -23.56 7.99 -2.35
C LEU A 3 -22.25 7.95 -3.15
N LYS A 4 -21.92 9.05 -3.83
CA LYS A 4 -20.56 9.30 -4.30
C LYS A 4 -19.77 9.80 -3.10
N VAL A 5 -18.93 8.95 -2.51
CA VAL A 5 -17.82 9.44 -1.68
C VAL A 5 -16.80 10.00 -2.68
N ASN A 6 -17.05 11.23 -3.12
CA ASN A 6 -16.26 11.93 -4.13
C ASN A 6 -15.03 12.58 -3.48
N VAL A 7 -14.25 11.79 -2.76
CA VAL A 7 -12.96 12.23 -2.21
C VAL A 7 -11.89 11.80 -3.19
N TYR A 8 -11.72 12.54 -4.30
CA TYR A 8 -10.55 12.53 -5.22
C TYR A 8 -9.90 11.18 -5.64
N HIS A 9 -10.55 10.04 -5.38
CA HIS A 9 -9.93 8.72 -5.34
C HIS A 9 -10.81 7.61 -5.94
N ASN A 10 -11.85 7.89 -6.73
CA ASN A 10 -12.56 6.85 -7.52
C ASN A 10 -13.01 5.59 -6.74
N LEU A 11 -13.60 5.75 -5.55
CA LEU A 11 -14.34 4.66 -4.89
C LEU A 11 -15.82 4.81 -5.27
N SER A 12 -16.32 3.90 -6.10
CA SER A 12 -17.68 3.96 -6.63
C SER A 12 -18.53 2.80 -6.12
N TYR A 13 -19.78 3.14 -5.76
CA TYR A 13 -20.79 2.17 -5.36
C TYR A 13 -21.99 2.21 -6.30
N MET A 14 -22.47 1.05 -6.72
CA MET A 14 -23.75 0.92 -7.43
C MET A 14 -24.79 0.23 -6.55
N LYS A 15 -26.00 0.79 -6.52
CA LYS A 15 -27.15 0.17 -5.86
C LYS A 15 -28.01 -0.55 -6.90
N THR A 16 -28.06 -1.87 -6.80
CA THR A 16 -28.81 -2.73 -7.72
C THR A 16 -29.66 -3.67 -6.89
N HIS A 17 -30.99 -3.70 -7.12
CA HIS A 17 -31.93 -4.59 -6.40
C HIS A 17 -31.74 -4.61 -4.86
N GLN A 18 -31.68 -3.42 -4.23
CA GLN A 18 -31.43 -3.23 -2.79
C GLN A 18 -30.05 -3.65 -2.25
N ARG A 19 -29.13 -4.14 -3.09
CA ARG A 19 -27.75 -4.44 -2.71
C ARG A 19 -26.81 -3.32 -3.11
N LEU A 20 -25.79 -3.08 -2.28
CA LEU A 20 -24.70 -2.15 -2.57
C LEU A 20 -23.50 -2.94 -3.08
N HIS A 21 -22.98 -2.56 -4.24
CA HIS A 21 -21.82 -3.17 -4.86
C HIS A 21 -20.69 -2.16 -4.98
N VAL A 22 -19.48 -2.55 -4.55
CA VAL A 22 -18.25 -1.81 -4.89
C VAL A 22 -17.93 -2.11 -6.34
N THR A 23 -17.88 -1.07 -7.17
CA THR A 23 -17.60 -1.22 -8.61
C THR A 23 -16.21 -0.76 -8.98
N GLU A 24 -15.68 0.20 -8.24
CA GLU A 24 -14.37 0.81 -8.51
C GLU A 24 -13.67 1.09 -7.19
N ILE A 25 -12.34 1.03 -7.22
CA ILE A 25 -11.47 1.39 -6.10
C ILE A 25 -10.44 2.42 -6.56
N PRO A 26 -9.86 3.20 -5.63
CA PRO A 26 -8.76 4.09 -5.94
C PRO A 26 -7.60 3.40 -6.64
N SER A 27 -6.94 4.10 -7.56
CA SER A 27 -5.65 3.71 -8.12
C SER A 27 -4.59 4.73 -7.70
N LEU A 28 -3.80 4.38 -6.67
CA LEU A 28 -2.75 5.26 -6.15
C LEU A 28 -1.45 5.17 -6.94
N VAL A 29 -1.16 3.99 -7.48
CA VAL A 29 0.09 3.67 -8.15
C VAL A 29 -0.23 3.06 -9.51
N HIS A 30 0.27 3.70 -10.57
CA HIS A 30 0.05 3.24 -11.94
C HIS A 30 0.59 1.81 -12.12
N HIS A 31 -0.20 0.95 -12.75
CA HIS A 31 0.07 -0.49 -12.94
C HIS A 31 0.13 -1.35 -11.66
N TYR A 32 -0.31 -0.85 -10.50
CA TYR A 32 -0.41 -1.66 -9.30
C TYR A 32 -1.88 -1.84 -8.90
N VAL A 33 -2.35 -3.08 -8.97
CA VAL A 33 -3.62 -3.50 -8.37
C VAL A 33 -3.33 -4.04 -6.96
N PRO A 34 -3.97 -3.50 -5.91
CA PRO A 34 -3.75 -3.96 -4.54
C PRO A 34 -4.27 -5.39 -4.34
N GLN A 35 -3.92 -6.00 -3.19
CA GLN A 35 -4.41 -7.32 -2.81
C GLN A 35 -5.91 -7.23 -2.49
N LEU A 36 -6.77 -7.67 -3.43
CA LEU A 36 -8.23 -7.51 -3.35
C LEU A 36 -8.87 -8.32 -2.21
N GLU A 37 -8.16 -9.30 -1.67
CA GLU A 37 -8.48 -9.99 -0.41
C GLU A 37 -8.68 -9.00 0.75
N LYS A 38 -8.11 -7.80 0.65
CA LYS A 38 -8.21 -6.75 1.67
C LYS A 38 -9.43 -5.84 1.53
N LEU A 39 -10.24 -6.00 0.48
CA LEU A 39 -11.43 -5.19 0.29
C LEU A 39 -12.40 -5.24 1.48
N PRO A 40 -12.70 -6.40 2.11
CA PRO A 40 -13.56 -6.43 3.29
C PRO A 40 -13.03 -5.57 4.44
N PHE A 41 -11.70 -5.53 4.63
CA PHE A 41 -11.06 -4.72 5.66
C PHE A 41 -11.13 -3.23 5.35
N LEU A 42 -10.97 -2.84 4.08
CA LEU A 42 -11.21 -1.46 3.64
C LEU A 42 -12.63 -1.04 3.97
N ILE A 43 -13.63 -1.83 3.59
CA ILE A 43 -15.04 -1.51 3.83
C ILE A 43 -15.34 -1.45 5.32
N ALA A 44 -14.81 -2.37 6.12
CA ALA A 44 -14.94 -2.34 7.58
C ALA A 44 -14.34 -1.05 8.16
N SER A 45 -13.13 -0.66 7.72
CA SER A 45 -12.47 0.56 8.19
C SER A 45 -13.28 1.82 7.84
N LEU A 46 -13.82 1.87 6.63
CA LEU A 46 -14.67 2.99 6.19
C LEU A 46 -15.97 3.10 7.00
N ILE A 47 -16.52 2.00 7.51
CA ILE A 47 -17.79 2.00 8.26
C ILE A 47 -17.54 2.25 9.75
N LEU A 48 -16.48 1.67 10.31
CA LEU A 48 -16.28 1.58 11.76
C LEU A 48 -15.28 2.61 12.29
N ASP A 49 -14.26 2.96 11.51
CA ASP A 49 -13.08 3.67 12.02
C ASP A 49 -12.98 5.13 11.53
N VAL A 50 -13.79 5.51 10.52
CA VAL A 50 -13.81 6.88 9.98
C VAL A 50 -14.71 7.78 10.83
N ASP A 51 -14.13 8.84 11.38
CA ASP A 51 -14.86 9.94 12.01
C ASP A 51 -15.42 10.86 10.92
N TYR A 52 -16.71 10.72 10.61
CA TYR A 52 -17.39 11.51 9.58
C TYR A 52 -17.87 12.89 10.08
N ASP A 53 -17.78 13.17 11.38
CA ASP A 53 -18.24 14.42 11.98
C ASP A 53 -17.14 15.50 11.96
N ASP A 54 -15.86 15.09 11.92
CA ASP A 54 -14.68 15.96 11.86
C ASP A 54 -14.01 15.88 10.48
N GLU A 55 -14.03 16.97 9.71
CA GLU A 55 -13.52 16.99 8.33
C GLU A 55 -12.06 16.53 8.23
N GLN A 56 -11.19 17.03 9.11
CA GLN A 56 -9.77 16.73 9.06
C GLN A 56 -9.51 15.25 9.38
N LYS A 57 -10.14 14.72 10.43
CA LYS A 57 -10.01 13.30 10.80
C LYS A 57 -10.65 12.38 9.78
N CYS A 58 -11.75 12.79 9.15
CA CYS A 58 -12.39 12.07 8.07
C CYS A 58 -11.40 11.85 6.91
N PHE A 59 -10.75 12.92 6.43
CA PHE A 59 -9.75 12.80 5.36
C PHE A 59 -8.54 11.95 5.78
N GLU A 60 -8.05 12.13 7.01
CA GLU A 60 -6.92 11.34 7.51
C GLU A 60 -7.24 9.84 7.57
N SER A 61 -8.36 9.47 8.17
CA SER A 61 -8.77 8.08 8.38
C SER A 61 -9.09 7.38 7.05
N ILE A 62 -9.79 8.04 6.12
CA ILE A 62 -10.01 7.51 4.77
C ILE A 62 -8.68 7.31 4.04
N SER A 63 -7.78 8.30 4.10
CA SER A 63 -6.46 8.20 3.46
C SER A 63 -5.64 7.04 4.04
N ARG A 64 -5.72 6.82 5.36
CA ARG A 64 -5.09 5.69 6.02
C ARG A 64 -5.69 4.36 5.57
N ALA A 65 -7.02 4.22 5.53
CA ALA A 65 -7.68 3.00 5.06
C ALA A 65 -7.33 2.65 3.60
N ILE A 66 -7.22 3.65 2.72
CA ILE A 66 -6.77 3.44 1.33
C ILE A 66 -5.27 3.09 1.29
N GLY A 67 -4.43 3.77 2.07
CA GLY A 67 -3.00 3.45 2.19
C GLY A 67 -2.78 2.01 2.69
N ASP A 68 -3.60 1.59 3.64
CA ASP A 68 -3.61 0.23 4.15
C ASP A 68 -3.98 -0.73 3.04
N LEU A 69 -5.04 -0.51 2.25
CA LEU A 69 -5.38 -1.34 1.07
C LEU A 69 -4.18 -1.55 0.12
N PHE A 70 -3.41 -0.49 -0.15
CA PHE A 70 -2.24 -0.51 -1.04
C PHE A 70 -0.95 -1.04 -0.42
N THR A 71 -0.92 -1.33 0.88
CA THR A 71 0.24 -1.95 1.53
C THR A 71 0.30 -3.45 1.23
N ILE A 72 1.45 -3.96 0.78
CA ILE A 72 1.62 -5.39 0.52
C ILE A 72 1.67 -6.15 1.85
N HIS A 73 0.76 -7.09 2.03
CA HIS A 73 0.72 -8.01 3.16
C HIS A 73 1.20 -9.39 2.75
N THR A 74 2.18 -9.93 3.47
CA THR A 74 2.85 -11.20 3.11
C THR A 74 1.91 -12.40 3.10
N HIS A 75 0.85 -12.38 3.92
CA HIS A 75 -0.15 -13.44 3.99
C HIS A 75 -0.85 -13.73 2.65
N PHE A 76 -1.03 -12.73 1.79
CA PHE A 76 -1.70 -12.93 0.50
C PHE A 76 -0.70 -13.19 -0.65
N ILE A 77 0.60 -13.22 -0.37
CA ILE A 77 1.58 -13.59 -1.39
C ILE A 77 1.45 -15.09 -1.66
N THR A 78 1.16 -15.46 -2.90
CA THR A 78 0.94 -16.85 -3.30
C THR A 78 2.24 -17.65 -3.26
N ALA A 79 2.15 -18.98 -3.33
CA ALA A 79 3.32 -19.87 -3.39
C ALA A 79 4.22 -19.56 -4.60
N GLU A 80 3.63 -19.13 -5.72
CA GLU A 80 4.32 -18.68 -6.93
C GLU A 80 4.92 -17.27 -6.79
N LYS A 81 4.86 -16.66 -5.59
CA LYS A 81 5.38 -15.32 -5.29
C LYS A 81 4.62 -14.21 -6.04
N LYS A 82 3.35 -14.43 -6.38
CA LYS A 82 2.46 -13.39 -6.89
C LYS A 82 2.00 -12.49 -5.75
N VAL A 83 1.60 -11.27 -6.07
CA VAL A 83 1.12 -10.28 -5.09
C VAL A 83 -0.15 -10.76 -4.38
N SER A 84 -1.04 -11.41 -5.12
CA SER A 84 -2.30 -12.00 -4.67
C SER A 84 -2.77 -13.07 -5.65
N GLU A 85 -3.77 -13.86 -5.27
CA GLU A 85 -4.43 -14.83 -6.17
C GLU A 85 -5.09 -14.13 -7.37
N PHE A 86 -5.51 -12.87 -7.18
CA PHE A 86 -6.13 -12.03 -8.21
C PHE A 86 -5.13 -11.28 -9.08
N SER A 87 -3.82 -11.43 -8.84
CA SER A 87 -2.78 -10.66 -9.53
C SER A 87 -1.87 -11.57 -10.35
N THR A 88 -1.55 -11.14 -11.57
CA THR A 88 -0.50 -11.77 -12.38
C THR A 88 0.90 -11.26 -12.05
N MET A 89 1.00 -10.23 -11.21
CA MET A 89 2.26 -9.57 -10.88
C MET A 89 2.97 -10.27 -9.72
N HIS A 90 4.29 -10.45 -9.84
CA HIS A 90 5.11 -10.93 -8.74
C HIS A 90 5.51 -9.79 -7.80
N TRP A 91 5.58 -10.07 -6.49
CA TRP A 91 5.82 -9.03 -5.48
C TRP A 91 7.22 -8.40 -5.59
N LYS A 92 8.25 -9.18 -5.95
CA LYS A 92 9.63 -8.67 -6.08
C LYS A 92 9.76 -7.64 -7.20
N PRO A 93 9.30 -7.90 -8.45
CA PRO A 93 9.24 -6.89 -9.50
C PRO A 93 8.41 -5.67 -9.12
N LEU A 94 7.24 -5.86 -8.48
CA LEU A 94 6.41 -4.73 -8.00
C LEU A 94 7.21 -3.80 -7.08
N ILE A 95 7.86 -4.36 -6.05
CA ILE A 95 8.69 -3.57 -5.13
C ILE A 95 9.84 -2.89 -5.88
N LYS A 96 10.62 -3.65 -6.66
CA LYS A 96 11.87 -3.16 -7.26
C LYS A 96 11.63 -2.13 -8.37
N GLN A 97 10.67 -2.38 -9.25
CA GLN A 97 10.50 -1.64 -10.50
C GLN A 97 9.40 -0.58 -10.43
N ILE A 98 8.44 -0.71 -9.52
CA ILE A 98 7.32 0.23 -9.41
C ILE A 98 7.42 1.03 -8.11
N LEU A 99 7.42 0.35 -6.95
CA LEU A 99 7.32 1.05 -5.67
C LEU A 99 8.63 1.76 -5.29
N MET A 100 9.79 1.11 -5.42
CA MET A 100 11.07 1.72 -5.02
C MET A 100 11.42 3.00 -5.81
N PRO A 101 11.19 3.08 -7.13
CA PRO A 101 11.34 4.35 -7.86
C PRO A 101 10.43 5.47 -7.38
N LEU A 102 9.20 5.15 -6.95
CA LEU A 102 8.26 6.13 -6.39
C LEU A 102 8.70 6.58 -5.00
N VAL A 103 9.13 5.63 -4.15
CA VAL A 103 9.69 5.93 -2.83
C VAL A 103 10.86 6.89 -2.98
N LYS A 104 11.82 6.59 -3.86
CA LYS A 104 12.99 7.46 -4.09
C LYS A 104 12.64 8.89 -4.54
N ARG A 105 11.51 9.08 -5.24
CA ARG A 105 11.11 10.37 -5.81
C ARG A 105 10.15 11.17 -4.95
N LYS A 106 9.29 10.52 -4.15
CA LYS A 106 8.14 11.16 -3.50
C LYS A 106 8.03 10.89 -2.00
N PHE A 107 8.77 9.92 -1.46
CA PHE A 107 8.63 9.56 -0.06
C PHE A 107 9.33 10.57 0.84
N ILE A 108 8.59 11.09 1.81
CA ILE A 108 9.11 11.93 2.89
C ILE A 108 8.99 11.08 4.16
N PRO A 109 10.11 10.56 4.71
CA PRO A 109 10.06 9.70 5.88
C PRO A 109 9.55 10.50 7.10
N PRO A 110 8.54 9.99 7.82
CA PRO A 110 8.12 10.59 9.09
C PRO A 110 9.24 10.54 10.15
N GLU A 111 9.27 11.51 11.06
CA GLU A 111 10.30 11.56 12.12
C GLU A 111 10.32 10.31 13.01
N HIS A 112 9.14 9.75 13.30
CA HIS A 112 9.00 8.54 14.12
C HIS A 112 9.67 7.29 13.52
N PHE A 113 10.13 7.32 12.26
CA PHE A 113 10.87 6.20 11.66
C PHE A 113 12.21 5.97 12.36
N LYS A 114 12.85 7.03 12.85
CA LYS A 114 14.11 6.94 13.61
C LYS A 114 13.87 6.26 14.97
N GLU A 115 12.84 6.71 15.68
CA GLU A 115 12.49 6.22 17.01
C GLU A 115 12.06 4.74 17.01
N ARG A 116 11.36 4.32 15.95
CA ARG A 116 10.86 2.95 15.81
C ARG A 116 11.81 2.00 15.08
N GLU A 117 13.03 2.45 14.75
CA GLU A 117 14.01 1.69 13.96
C GLU A 117 13.43 1.07 12.67
N VAL A 118 12.51 1.78 11.99
CA VAL A 118 11.86 1.29 10.76
C VAL A 118 12.89 1.06 9.65
N ILE A 119 13.90 1.92 9.58
CA ILE A 119 15.03 1.82 8.67
C ILE A 119 16.29 1.63 9.52
N LYS A 120 16.92 0.47 9.40
CA LYS A 120 18.12 0.09 10.15
C LYS A 120 19.28 -0.19 9.21
N GLN A 121 20.43 0.43 9.50
CA GLN A 121 21.68 0.10 8.80
C GLN A 121 22.14 -1.29 9.25
N LEU A 122 22.22 -2.22 8.29
CA LEU A 122 22.68 -3.59 8.55
C LEU A 122 24.19 -3.75 8.33
N ALA A 123 24.75 -2.98 7.41
CA ALA A 123 26.16 -3.00 7.07
C ALA A 123 26.59 -1.65 6.48
N ASP A 124 27.89 -1.40 6.51
CA ASP A 124 28.54 -0.29 5.81
C ASP A 124 29.53 -0.83 4.79
N SER A 125 29.50 -0.32 3.56
CA SER A 125 30.38 -0.81 2.49
C SER A 125 31.86 -0.60 2.80
N HIS A 126 32.22 0.47 3.52
CA HIS A 126 33.61 0.73 3.91
C HIS A 126 34.15 -0.37 4.82
N ASP A 127 33.33 -0.89 5.75
CA ASP A 127 33.71 -2.00 6.61
C ASP A 127 33.76 -3.33 5.86
N LEU A 128 32.85 -3.54 4.90
CA LEU A 128 32.86 -4.73 4.06
C LEU A 128 34.15 -4.83 3.22
N TYR A 129 34.64 -3.73 2.67
CA TYR A 129 35.88 -3.73 1.86
C TYR A 129 37.16 -4.02 2.66
N LYS A 130 37.12 -3.95 4.00
CA LYS A 130 38.27 -4.35 4.86
C LYS A 130 38.43 -5.86 4.96
N VAL A 131 37.35 -6.61 4.73
CA VAL A 131 37.32 -8.07 4.88
C VAL A 131 37.26 -8.75 3.51
N PHE A 132 36.54 -8.17 2.56
CA PHE A 132 36.39 -8.68 1.20
C PHE A 132 37.37 -8.00 0.25
N GLU A 133 38.63 -8.44 0.28
CA GLU A 133 39.65 -8.03 -0.68
C GLU A 133 39.55 -8.84 -1.98
N ARG A 134 40.02 -8.25 -3.10
CA ARG A 134 40.10 -8.99 -4.38
C ARG A 134 41.20 -10.05 -4.23
N CYS A 135 40.96 -11.27 -4.73
CA CYS A 135 42.04 -12.23 -4.91
C CYS A 135 43.17 -11.55 -5.70
N GLY A 136 44.42 -11.69 -5.21
CA GLY A 136 45.59 -11.01 -5.76
C GLY A 136 45.67 -11.16 -7.28
N SER A 137 45.96 -10.04 -7.96
CA SER A 137 46.34 -10.04 -9.38
C SER A 137 47.65 -10.77 -9.59
#